data_AF-A0A399GFT4-F1
#
_entry.id   AF-A0A399GFT4-F1
#
_cell.length_a   1.000
_cell.length_b   1.000
_cell.length_c   1.000
_cell.angle_alpha   90.00
_cell.angle_beta   90.00
_cell.angle_gamma   90.00
#
_symmetry.space_group_name_H-M   'P 1'
#
loop_
_entity.id
_entity.type
_entity.pdbx_description
1 polymer ?
#
loop_
_entity_poly.entity_id
_entity_poly.type
_entity_poly.pdbx_seq_one_letter_code
_entity_poly.pdbx_strand_id
1 'polypeptide(L)'
;MMQESKGCVRAPTSKSDTHNPGLMQGAGTTTCHPLGQSPISPCSANDIRAMIHEGTAGEGLRTSLKESLSAFSTTTDDSKYYIAARRYNSGSQVTNPNLGHSATACYASDIANRLIKPFGQSSCNNNAVAGLTMTKGRERNYGENDDSGNQKIDLDQHQTDHKQATPNEASDVEAGDSGILDTNVTGAADGCTRYYTPTEGATCESAPIAFAKLRQLNSKLKDDYSNLWAGYQYCMAI
;
A
#
# COMPACT_ATOMS: atom_id res chain seq x y z
N MET A 1 -0.15 4.98 4.24
CA MET A 1 0.33 4.44 5.53
C MET A 1 1.21 5.43 6.30
N MET A 2 2.26 5.94 5.67
CA MET A 2 3.43 6.53 6.34
C MET A 2 3.22 7.89 7.05
N GLN A 3 2.25 8.71 6.64
CA GLN A 3 1.76 9.86 7.44
C GLN A 3 0.33 9.66 7.93
N GLU A 4 -0.50 9.04 7.09
CA GLU A 4 -1.93 8.83 7.30
C GLU A 4 -2.29 8.18 8.65
N SER A 5 -1.63 7.08 9.00
CA SER A 5 -1.90 6.32 10.24
C SER A 5 -0.66 6.08 11.09
N LYS A 6 0.53 6.40 10.55
CA LYS A 6 1.83 6.02 11.13
C LYS A 6 1.95 4.50 11.36
N GLY A 7 1.24 3.69 10.58
CA GLY A 7 1.23 2.23 10.71
C GLY A 7 0.20 1.68 11.71
N CYS A 8 -0.64 2.54 12.31
CA CYS A 8 -1.68 2.08 13.22
C CYS A 8 -2.82 1.41 12.44
N VAL A 9 -2.94 0.08 12.55
CA VAL A 9 -4.03 -0.71 11.93
C VAL A 9 -5.42 -0.35 12.45
N ARG A 10 -5.49 0.33 13.61
CA ARG A 10 -6.72 0.84 14.24
C ARG A 10 -6.75 2.37 14.28
N ALA A 11 -6.10 3.03 13.32
CA ALA A 11 -6.23 4.47 13.16
C ALA A 11 -7.72 4.83 13.04
N PRO A 12 -8.25 5.76 13.86
CA PRO A 12 -9.65 6.14 13.80
C PRO A 12 -10.02 6.56 12.39
N THR A 13 -11.16 6.08 11.89
CA THR A 13 -11.71 6.60 10.63
C THR A 13 -11.94 8.09 10.78
N SER A 14 -11.28 8.89 9.94
CA SER A 14 -11.43 10.35 9.96
C SER A 14 -12.50 10.80 8.96
N LYS A 15 -13.00 12.03 9.14
CA LYS A 15 -13.99 12.67 8.25
C LYS A 15 -13.64 14.14 8.04
N SER A 16 -13.37 14.54 6.80
CA SER A 16 -13.42 15.94 6.36
C SER A 16 -14.69 16.16 5.54
N ASP A 17 -14.69 15.70 4.29
CA ASP A 17 -15.85 15.72 3.36
C ASP A 17 -16.31 14.30 3.00
N THR A 18 -15.46 13.30 3.24
CA THR A 18 -15.71 11.87 3.03
C THR A 18 -15.02 11.10 4.15
N HIS A 19 -15.45 9.87 4.40
CA HIS A 19 -14.77 8.98 5.34
C HIS A 19 -13.42 8.53 4.76
N ASN A 20 -12.39 8.58 5.58
CA ASN A 20 -11.05 8.07 5.25
C ASN A 20 -10.71 6.90 6.18
N PRO A 21 -11.25 5.70 5.94
CA PRO A 21 -11.09 4.56 6.84
C PRO A 21 -9.70 3.92 6.80
N GLY A 22 -9.43 3.17 7.87
CA GLY A 22 -8.43 2.13 7.90
C GLY A 22 -6.97 2.58 7.92
N LEU A 23 -6.07 1.60 7.81
CA LEU A 23 -4.62 1.75 7.93
C LEU A 23 -4.04 2.75 6.92
N MET A 24 -4.64 2.86 5.74
CA MET A 24 -4.17 3.78 4.70
C MET A 24 -4.85 5.15 4.75
N GLN A 25 -5.83 5.36 5.64
CA GLN A 25 -6.78 6.50 5.67
C GLN A 25 -7.15 6.94 4.24
N GLY A 26 -7.50 5.96 3.41
CA GLY A 26 -7.77 6.16 1.98
C GLY A 26 -9.26 6.30 1.71
N ALA A 27 -9.65 6.34 0.43
CA ALA A 27 -11.05 6.42 0.03
C ALA A 27 -11.81 5.07 0.04
N GLY A 28 -11.28 4.07 0.76
CA GLY A 28 -11.84 2.73 0.88
C GLY A 28 -13.02 2.64 1.86
N THR A 29 -13.35 1.42 2.27
CA THR A 29 -14.44 1.11 3.22
C THR A 29 -13.99 0.26 4.39
N THR A 30 -12.93 -0.54 4.25
CA THR A 30 -12.46 -1.44 5.31
C THR A 30 -11.77 -0.66 6.43
N THR A 31 -12.08 -0.99 7.67
CA THR A 31 -11.52 -0.32 8.86
C THR A 31 -11.60 -1.20 10.09
N CYS A 32 -10.57 -1.15 10.94
CA CYS A 32 -10.61 -1.71 12.29
C CYS A 32 -10.95 -0.68 13.36
N HIS A 33 -11.38 0.52 12.96
CA HIS A 33 -11.85 1.56 13.87
C HIS A 33 -12.89 2.43 13.15
N PRO A 34 -14.15 1.97 13.06
CA PRO A 34 -15.21 2.69 12.39
C PRO A 34 -15.45 4.07 13.00
N LEU A 35 -15.98 5.01 12.20
CA LEU A 35 -16.24 6.37 12.66
C LEU A 35 -17.20 6.36 13.85
N GLY A 36 -16.79 6.99 14.97
CA GLY A 36 -17.61 7.12 16.17
C GLY A 36 -17.81 5.83 16.97
N GLN A 37 -17.04 4.77 16.66
CA GLN A 37 -17.11 3.49 17.37
C GLN A 37 -15.77 3.16 18.03
N SER A 38 -15.79 2.22 18.97
CA SER A 38 -14.57 1.71 19.59
C SER A 38 -13.70 0.93 18.58
N PRO A 39 -12.36 0.89 18.76
CA PRO A 39 -11.49 0.06 17.95
C PRO A 39 -11.87 -1.43 18.01
N ILE A 40 -11.86 -2.09 16.86
CA ILE A 40 -12.08 -3.55 16.75
C ILE A 40 -10.79 -4.27 17.17
N SER A 41 -10.91 -5.27 18.04
CA SER A 41 -9.77 -6.08 18.47
C SER A 41 -10.17 -7.55 18.67
N PRO A 42 -9.47 -8.51 18.04
CA PRO A 42 -8.35 -8.30 17.10
C PRO A 42 -8.79 -7.62 15.80
N CYS A 43 -7.87 -6.88 15.18
CA CYS A 43 -8.04 -6.42 13.80
C CYS A 43 -7.58 -7.59 12.91
N SER A 44 -8.48 -8.16 12.12
CA SER A 44 -8.18 -9.36 11.34
C SER A 44 -7.09 -9.10 10.30
N ALA A 45 -6.31 -10.11 9.95
CA ALA A 45 -5.34 -9.99 8.86
C ALA A 45 -6.03 -9.67 7.53
N ASN A 46 -7.26 -10.15 7.34
CA ASN A 46 -8.12 -9.78 6.21
C ASN A 46 -8.40 -8.28 6.14
N ASP A 47 -8.85 -7.70 7.24
CA ASP A 47 -9.12 -6.27 7.30
C ASP A 47 -7.84 -5.47 7.06
N ILE A 48 -6.71 -5.91 7.60
CA ILE A 48 -5.40 -5.26 7.36
C ILE A 48 -5.03 -5.29 5.88
N ARG A 49 -5.13 -6.45 5.22
CA ARG A 49 -4.83 -6.58 3.79
C ARG A 49 -5.80 -5.77 2.94
N ALA A 50 -7.09 -5.82 3.25
CA ALA A 50 -8.10 -5.04 2.54
C ALA A 50 -7.86 -3.52 2.69
N MET A 51 -7.55 -3.03 3.90
CA MET A 51 -7.16 -1.63 4.11
C MET A 51 -5.93 -1.23 3.28
N ILE A 52 -4.94 -2.13 3.13
CA ILE A 52 -3.77 -1.90 2.27
C ILE A 52 -4.18 -1.91 0.79
N HIS A 53 -4.97 -2.90 0.37
CA HIS A 53 -5.46 -3.04 -1.01
C HIS A 53 -6.21 -1.78 -1.43
N GLU A 54 -7.21 -1.36 -0.67
CA GLU A 54 -8.03 -0.18 -0.98
C GLU A 54 -7.15 1.07 -1.14
N GLY A 55 -6.19 1.30 -0.25
CA GLY A 55 -5.29 2.45 -0.34
C GLY A 55 -4.23 2.34 -1.47
N THR A 56 -3.85 1.15 -1.89
CA THR A 56 -2.76 0.96 -2.88
C THR A 56 -3.28 0.83 -4.30
N ALA A 57 -4.21 -0.09 -4.53
CA ALA A 57 -4.74 -0.44 -5.84
C ALA A 57 -6.27 -0.63 -5.83
N GLY A 58 -6.97 -0.02 -4.87
CA GLY A 58 -8.42 0.08 -4.90
C GLY A 58 -8.90 0.79 -6.17
N GLU A 59 -10.02 0.32 -6.70
CA GLU A 59 -10.56 0.77 -7.97
C GLU A 59 -12.00 1.24 -7.78
N GLY A 60 -12.40 2.26 -8.55
CA GLY A 60 -13.69 2.93 -8.35
C GLY A 60 -13.75 3.70 -7.03
N LEU A 61 -12.63 3.83 -6.33
CA LEU A 61 -12.48 4.69 -5.18
C LEU A 61 -12.17 6.11 -5.66
N ARG A 62 -12.34 7.10 -4.78
CA ARG A 62 -11.97 8.49 -5.09
C ARG A 62 -10.46 8.66 -5.31
N THR A 63 -9.66 7.81 -4.66
CA THR A 63 -8.21 7.79 -4.83
C THR A 63 -7.60 6.46 -4.35
N SER A 64 -6.60 5.98 -5.08
CA SER A 64 -5.61 4.99 -4.65
C SER A 64 -4.20 5.43 -5.06
N LEU A 65 -3.15 4.78 -4.53
CA LEU A 65 -1.77 5.07 -4.96
C LEU A 65 -1.57 4.76 -6.46
N LYS A 66 -2.17 3.68 -6.97
CA LYS A 66 -2.14 3.30 -8.40
C LYS A 66 -2.75 4.39 -9.28
N GLU A 67 -3.94 4.87 -8.92
CA GLU A 67 -4.61 5.97 -9.64
C GLU A 67 -3.80 7.27 -9.55
N SER A 68 -3.26 7.56 -8.37
CA SER A 68 -2.43 8.75 -8.14
C SER A 68 -1.15 8.74 -8.98
N LEU A 69 -0.51 7.56 -9.15
CA LEU A 69 0.66 7.39 -9.99
C LEU A 69 0.32 7.47 -11.48
N SER A 70 -0.81 6.88 -11.89
CA SER A 70 -1.25 6.89 -13.29
C SER A 70 -1.49 8.31 -13.83
N ALA A 71 -1.92 9.24 -12.95
CA ALA A 71 -2.08 10.66 -13.27
C ALA A 71 -0.77 11.36 -13.69
N PHE A 72 0.39 10.77 -13.42
CA PHE A 72 1.73 11.30 -13.76
C PHE A 72 2.53 10.30 -14.61
N SER A 73 1.85 9.50 -15.42
CA SER A 73 2.47 8.48 -16.29
C SER A 73 3.48 9.03 -17.30
N THR A 74 3.42 10.32 -17.62
CA THR A 74 4.38 11.01 -18.51
C THR A 74 5.63 11.50 -17.79
N THR A 75 5.65 11.54 -16.45
CA THR A 75 6.84 11.88 -15.68
C THR A 75 7.79 10.68 -15.67
N THR A 76 8.98 10.86 -16.26
CA THR A 76 9.92 9.76 -16.50
C THR A 76 10.90 9.52 -15.35
N ASP A 77 11.15 10.54 -14.52
CA ASP A 77 12.04 10.43 -13.35
C ASP A 77 11.30 10.01 -12.07
N ASP A 78 12.06 9.79 -11.00
CA ASP A 78 11.55 9.32 -9.72
C ASP A 78 10.63 10.31 -8.99
N SER A 79 10.57 11.58 -9.43
CA SER A 79 9.63 12.57 -8.86
C SER A 79 8.18 12.10 -8.97
N LYS A 80 7.85 11.26 -9.97
CA LYS A 80 6.50 10.69 -10.16
C LYS A 80 5.96 10.00 -8.91
N TYR A 81 6.79 9.30 -8.15
CA TYR A 81 6.36 8.61 -6.92
C TYR A 81 6.00 9.60 -5.81
N TYR A 82 6.76 10.68 -5.67
CA TYR A 82 6.53 11.72 -4.68
C TYR A 82 5.33 12.60 -5.02
N ILE A 83 5.13 12.91 -6.31
CA ILE A 83 3.97 13.65 -6.80
C ILE A 83 2.71 12.79 -6.64
N ALA A 84 2.77 11.49 -6.95
CA ALA A 84 1.67 10.55 -6.71
C ALA A 84 1.30 10.46 -5.22
N ALA A 85 2.29 10.38 -4.34
CA ALA A 85 2.05 10.35 -2.90
C ALA A 85 1.36 11.65 -2.40
N ARG A 86 1.74 12.82 -2.94
CA ARG A 86 1.02 14.08 -2.68
C ARG A 86 -0.41 14.06 -3.18
N ARG A 87 -0.64 13.55 -4.40
CA ARG A 87 -2.00 13.42 -4.97
C ARG A 87 -2.86 12.47 -4.15
N TYR A 88 -2.29 11.40 -3.61
CA TYR A 88 -2.99 10.51 -2.70
C TYR A 88 -3.47 11.24 -1.43
N ASN A 89 -2.59 12.04 -0.81
CA ASN A 89 -2.90 12.79 0.40
C ASN A 89 -3.86 13.97 0.17
N SER A 90 -3.61 14.77 -0.85
CA SER A 90 -4.34 16.01 -1.09
C SER A 90 -5.58 15.77 -1.94
N GLY A 91 -5.53 14.87 -2.91
CA GLY A 91 -6.60 14.62 -3.88
C GLY A 91 -6.26 15.09 -5.29
N SER A 92 -7.26 15.01 -6.18
CA SER A 92 -7.12 15.15 -7.63
C SER A 92 -6.72 16.55 -8.13
N GLN A 93 -6.77 17.56 -7.26
CA GLN A 93 -6.31 18.92 -7.55
C GLN A 93 -4.78 19.04 -7.65
N VAL A 94 -4.02 18.06 -7.17
CA VAL A 94 -2.58 18.00 -7.40
C VAL A 94 -2.33 17.58 -8.84
N THR A 95 -1.99 18.54 -9.69
CA THR A 95 -1.70 18.35 -11.13
C THR A 95 -0.30 18.79 -11.53
N ASN A 96 0.41 19.48 -10.64
CA ASN A 96 1.72 20.06 -10.91
C ASN A 96 2.87 19.27 -10.27
N PRO A 97 4.09 19.35 -10.83
CA PRO A 97 5.25 18.61 -10.34
C PRO A 97 5.88 19.20 -9.06
N ASN A 98 5.45 20.37 -8.57
CA ASN A 98 6.08 21.04 -7.43
C ASN A 98 5.86 20.27 -6.13
N LEU A 99 6.92 19.65 -5.60
CA LEU A 99 6.88 18.75 -4.46
C LEU A 99 6.47 19.41 -3.12
N GLY A 100 6.52 20.74 -3.03
CA GLY A 100 6.03 21.49 -1.87
C GLY A 100 4.57 21.92 -1.95
N HIS A 101 3.92 21.76 -3.10
CA HIS A 101 2.58 22.30 -3.34
C HIS A 101 1.47 21.29 -2.98
N SER A 102 1.23 21.03 -1.71
CA SER A 102 0.15 20.13 -1.27
C SER A 102 -0.56 20.66 -0.02
N ALA A 103 -1.67 20.03 0.39
CA ALA A 103 -2.31 20.33 1.68
C ALA A 103 -1.33 20.20 2.86
N THR A 104 -0.31 19.35 2.70
CA THR A 104 0.83 19.22 3.61
C THR A 104 2.12 19.48 2.84
N ALA A 105 2.65 20.71 2.88
CA ALA A 105 3.80 21.11 2.05
C ALA A 105 5.02 20.16 2.19
N CYS A 106 5.25 19.61 3.38
CA CYS A 106 6.35 18.67 3.64
C CYS A 106 6.09 17.21 3.27
N TYR A 107 4.91 16.85 2.75
CA TYR A 107 4.52 15.45 2.52
C TYR A 107 5.56 14.65 1.73
N ALA A 108 6.03 15.18 0.60
CA ALA A 108 7.00 14.50 -0.24
C ALA A 108 8.34 14.29 0.48
N SER A 109 8.87 15.33 1.14
CA SER A 109 10.10 15.26 1.94
C SER A 109 9.98 14.27 3.09
N ASP A 110 8.82 14.22 3.73
CA ASP A 110 8.49 13.32 4.83
C ASP A 110 8.46 11.85 4.41
N ILE A 111 7.93 11.56 3.22
CA ILE A 111 7.97 10.22 2.64
C ILE A 111 9.41 9.83 2.28
N ALA A 112 10.16 10.73 1.63
CA ALA A 112 11.57 10.49 1.30
C ALA A 112 12.42 10.24 2.56
N ASN A 113 12.23 11.05 3.61
CA ASN A 113 12.98 10.92 4.86
C ASN A 113 12.70 9.60 5.58
N ARG A 114 11.49 9.04 5.46
CA ARG A 114 11.16 7.76 6.08
C ARG A 114 11.82 6.55 5.40
N LEU A 115 12.20 6.66 4.12
CA LEU A 115 12.97 5.61 3.42
C LEU A 115 14.40 5.50 3.96
N ILE A 116 14.96 6.61 4.45
CA ILE A 116 16.36 6.67 4.90
C ILE A 116 16.46 6.65 6.43
N LYS A 117 15.46 7.19 7.13
CA LYS A 117 15.33 7.20 8.58
C LYS A 117 13.90 6.84 8.99
N PRO A 118 13.56 5.54 9.02
CA PRO A 118 12.28 5.07 9.53
C PRO A 118 12.05 5.67 10.92
N PHE A 119 10.91 6.35 11.12
CA PHE A 119 10.51 7.03 12.37
C PHE A 119 11.27 8.31 12.76
N GLY A 120 12.22 8.80 11.95
CA GLY A 120 12.86 10.09 12.18
C GLY A 120 11.89 11.26 12.01
N GLN A 121 12.01 12.30 12.85
CA GLN A 121 11.33 13.57 12.58
C GLN A 121 11.91 14.20 11.30
N SER A 122 11.02 14.71 10.46
CA SER A 122 11.41 15.38 9.22
C SER A 122 11.97 16.77 9.54
N SER A 123 13.18 17.07 9.06
CA SER A 123 13.76 18.42 9.12
C SER A 123 13.20 19.35 8.02
N CYS A 124 12.06 18.99 7.43
CA CYS A 124 11.48 19.73 6.33
C CYS A 124 11.04 21.13 6.74
N ASN A 125 11.31 22.11 5.88
CA ASN A 125 10.91 23.50 6.03
C ASN A 125 9.91 23.87 4.94
N ASN A 126 8.70 24.30 5.32
CA ASN A 126 7.62 24.64 4.39
C ASN A 126 8.01 25.71 3.36
N ASN A 127 8.76 26.73 3.77
CA ASN A 127 9.18 27.82 2.89
C ASN A 127 10.22 27.32 1.87
N ALA A 128 11.12 26.42 2.28
CA ALA A 128 12.13 25.86 1.41
C ALA A 128 11.53 24.95 0.33
N VAL A 129 10.47 24.19 0.66
CA VAL A 129 9.86 23.26 -0.30
C VAL A 129 8.88 23.93 -1.26
N ALA A 130 8.31 25.10 -0.91
CA ALA A 130 7.29 25.78 -1.71
C ALA A 130 7.70 26.09 -3.15
N GLY A 131 9.00 26.21 -3.43
CA GLY A 131 9.55 26.46 -4.78
C GLY A 131 10.15 25.24 -5.49
N LEU A 132 10.11 24.04 -4.89
CA LEU A 132 10.80 22.87 -5.45
C LEU A 132 9.97 22.20 -6.55
N THR A 133 10.33 22.43 -7.81
CA THR A 133 9.72 21.76 -8.97
C THR A 133 10.32 20.39 -9.28
N MET A 134 11.41 20.01 -8.62
CA MET A 134 12.09 18.72 -8.76
C MET A 134 12.66 18.26 -7.41
N THR A 135 12.99 16.97 -7.30
CA THR A 135 13.71 16.40 -6.16
C THR A 135 15.08 17.05 -6.03
N LYS A 136 15.33 17.72 -4.90
CA LYS A 136 16.68 18.13 -4.51
C LYS A 136 17.18 17.19 -3.43
N GLY A 137 18.19 16.39 -3.75
CA GLY A 137 18.94 15.65 -2.74
C GLY A 137 19.53 16.61 -1.72
N ARG A 138 19.82 16.13 -0.51
CA ARG A 138 20.53 16.92 0.50
C ARG A 138 21.84 17.44 -0.11
N GLU A 139 21.94 18.75 -0.35
CA GLU A 139 23.21 19.38 -0.69
C GLU A 139 24.15 19.15 0.50
N ARG A 140 25.09 18.21 0.35
CA ARG A 140 26.26 18.18 1.24
C ARG A 140 27.08 19.39 0.82
N ASN A 141 26.96 20.51 1.54
CA ASN A 141 27.95 21.57 1.48
C ASN A 141 29.30 20.95 1.86
N TYR A 142 30.13 20.66 0.86
CA TYR A 142 31.50 20.19 1.04
C TYR A 142 32.33 21.45 1.29
N GLY A 143 32.47 21.81 2.57
CA GLY A 143 33.26 22.95 3.04
C GLY A 143 33.82 22.66 4.44
N GLU A 144 34.96 21.99 4.43
CA GLU A 144 36.03 21.90 5.44
C GLU A 144 35.75 21.48 6.90
N ASN A 145 36.34 20.30 7.20
CA ASN A 145 37.04 19.87 8.42
C ASN A 145 36.20 19.63 9.70
N ASP A 146 35.77 18.39 9.94
CA ASP A 146 36.53 17.45 10.78
C ASP A 146 35.91 16.03 10.81
N ASP A 147 36.80 15.08 11.06
CA ASP A 147 36.79 13.62 11.08
C ASP A 147 35.48 12.86 11.40
N SER A 148 35.01 12.05 10.44
CA SER A 148 34.45 10.70 10.63
C SER A 148 33.90 10.11 9.33
N GLY A 149 34.65 9.15 8.76
CA GLY A 149 34.11 8.02 7.99
C GLY A 149 33.20 8.32 6.79
N ASN A 150 33.80 8.35 5.61
CA ASN A 150 33.14 8.37 4.30
C ASN A 150 32.07 7.26 4.14
N GLN A 151 30.81 7.52 4.49
CA GLN A 151 29.68 6.75 3.97
C GLN A 151 29.05 7.49 2.79
N LYS A 152 29.43 7.05 1.59
CA LYS A 152 28.56 7.13 0.42
C LYS A 152 27.41 6.16 0.70
N ILE A 153 26.19 6.67 0.88
CA ILE A 153 25.01 5.82 0.80
C ILE A 153 24.83 5.54 -0.68
N ASP A 154 25.31 4.39 -1.10
CA ASP A 154 25.04 3.81 -2.39
C ASP A 154 23.59 3.31 -2.40
N LEU A 155 22.70 4.02 -3.10
CA LEU A 155 21.29 3.65 -3.23
C LEU A 155 21.11 2.42 -4.14
N ASP A 156 22.16 1.97 -4.84
CA ASP A 156 22.15 0.76 -5.67
C ASP A 156 22.57 -0.51 -4.89
N GLN A 157 23.07 -0.37 -3.66
CA GLN A 157 23.47 -1.53 -2.83
C GLN A 157 22.32 -2.35 -2.24
N HIS A 158 21.07 -2.03 -2.57
CA HIS A 158 19.92 -2.90 -2.35
C HIS A 158 19.48 -3.66 -3.62
N GLN A 159 20.41 -4.01 -4.51
CA GLN A 159 20.30 -5.30 -5.18
C GLN A 159 20.50 -6.39 -4.13
N THR A 160 19.40 -6.85 -3.53
CA THR A 160 19.42 -8.14 -2.85
C THR A 160 19.75 -9.19 -3.90
N ASP A 161 20.92 -9.80 -3.78
CA ASP A 161 21.24 -11.07 -4.41
C ASP A 161 20.09 -12.04 -4.11
N HIS A 162 19.21 -12.26 -5.08
CA HIS A 162 18.36 -13.44 -5.10
C HIS A 162 19.28 -14.65 -5.34
N LYS A 163 19.99 -15.08 -4.29
CA LYS A 163 20.40 -16.46 -4.20
C LYS A 163 19.13 -17.27 -4.08
N GLN A 164 18.76 -17.86 -5.21
CA GLN A 164 17.76 -18.90 -5.34
C GLN A 164 17.96 -19.93 -4.23
N ALA A 165 17.08 -19.91 -3.23
CA ALA A 165 16.96 -21.02 -2.30
C ALA A 165 16.36 -22.19 -3.09
N THR A 166 17.15 -23.26 -3.21
CA THR A 166 16.70 -24.52 -3.77
C THR A 166 15.56 -25.11 -2.94
N PRO A 167 14.58 -25.77 -3.56
CA PRO A 167 13.46 -26.36 -2.86
C PRO A 167 13.92 -27.64 -2.17
N ASN A 168 13.85 -27.67 -0.83
CA ASN A 168 13.91 -28.93 -0.11
C ASN A 168 12.50 -29.42 0.20
N GLU A 169 12.35 -30.72 0.00
CA GLU A 169 11.14 -31.51 -0.10
C GLU A 169 10.21 -31.43 1.12
N ALA A 170 8.96 -31.73 0.83
CA ALA A 170 7.85 -31.88 1.75
C ALA A 170 8.16 -32.83 2.91
N SER A 171 7.59 -32.55 4.08
CA SER A 171 7.29 -33.56 5.08
C SER A 171 5.98 -33.21 5.77
N ASP A 172 5.10 -34.20 5.75
CA ASP A 172 3.75 -34.20 6.31
C ASP A 172 3.74 -33.95 7.81
N VAL A 173 2.83 -33.11 8.28
CA VAL A 173 2.23 -33.26 9.62
C VAL A 173 0.75 -32.92 9.53
N GLU A 174 -0.07 -33.90 9.92
CA GLU A 174 -1.53 -33.83 9.96
C GLU A 174 -2.09 -32.94 11.09
N ALA A 175 -3.26 -32.37 10.76
CA ALA A 175 -4.44 -32.10 11.56
C ALA A 175 -4.29 -31.69 13.04
N GLY A 176 -4.64 -30.42 13.30
CA GLY A 176 -5.04 -29.97 14.63
C GLY A 176 -5.38 -28.48 14.69
N ASP A 177 -6.66 -28.21 14.93
CA ASP A 177 -7.24 -26.98 15.46
C ASP A 177 -7.64 -25.85 14.48
N SER A 178 -8.94 -25.85 14.12
CA SER A 178 -9.92 -24.76 14.06
C SER A 178 -9.54 -23.34 13.59
N GLY A 179 -8.43 -23.15 12.89
CA GLY A 179 -8.00 -21.86 12.37
C GLY A 179 -8.74 -21.50 11.08
N ILE A 180 -9.77 -20.66 11.17
CA ILE A 180 -10.24 -19.88 10.03
C ILE A 180 -9.03 -19.08 9.52
N LEU A 181 -8.41 -19.54 8.43
CA LEU A 181 -7.23 -18.91 7.85
C LEU A 181 -7.63 -17.54 7.29
N ASP A 182 -7.06 -16.53 7.93
CA ASP A 182 -7.33 -15.09 7.83
C ASP A 182 -6.69 -14.50 6.53
N THR A 183 -7.19 -14.94 5.35
CA THR A 183 -6.79 -14.43 4.01
C THR A 183 -7.93 -14.11 3.00
N ASN A 184 -9.19 -13.96 3.45
CA ASN A 184 -10.36 -13.60 2.62
C ASN A 184 -10.26 -12.24 1.94
N VAL A 185 -10.56 -12.23 0.64
CA VAL A 185 -10.71 -11.03 -0.20
C VAL A 185 -12.06 -10.35 0.07
N THR A 186 -12.09 -9.02 0.01
CA THR A 186 -13.32 -8.22 -0.04
C THR A 186 -14.25 -8.75 -1.15
N GLY A 187 -15.44 -9.22 -0.78
CA GLY A 187 -16.49 -9.66 -1.72
C GLY A 187 -16.65 -11.16 -1.89
N ALA A 188 -15.89 -11.99 -1.17
CA ALA A 188 -16.18 -13.42 -1.00
C ALA A 188 -17.59 -13.63 -0.43
N ALA A 189 -18.29 -14.66 -0.91
CA ALA A 189 -19.66 -14.94 -0.51
C ALA A 189 -19.74 -15.42 0.96
N ASP A 190 -20.82 -15.03 1.64
CA ASP A 190 -21.09 -15.46 3.00
C ASP A 190 -21.22 -16.99 3.08
N GLY A 191 -20.67 -17.57 4.16
CA GLY A 191 -20.71 -19.02 4.39
C GLY A 191 -19.72 -19.83 3.56
N CYS A 192 -18.73 -19.20 2.93
CA CYS A 192 -17.75 -19.92 2.12
C CYS A 192 -17.01 -21.03 2.89
N THR A 193 -17.07 -22.24 2.37
CA THR A 193 -16.48 -23.46 2.96
C THR A 193 -15.17 -23.88 2.30
N ARG A 194 -14.86 -23.40 1.09
CA ARG A 194 -13.61 -23.71 0.36
C ARG A 194 -13.04 -22.51 -0.36
N TYR A 195 -11.72 -22.38 -0.33
CA TYR A 195 -10.99 -21.25 -0.92
C TYR A 195 -9.90 -21.69 -1.91
N TYR A 196 -9.65 -20.83 -2.89
CA TYR A 196 -8.51 -20.87 -3.80
C TYR A 196 -7.53 -19.77 -3.47
N THR A 197 -6.24 -20.10 -3.36
CA THR A 197 -5.16 -19.13 -3.17
C THR A 197 -4.27 -19.12 -4.42
N PRO A 198 -4.37 -18.10 -5.29
CA PRO A 198 -3.51 -17.98 -6.46
C PRO A 198 -2.06 -17.83 -6.03
N THR A 199 -1.14 -18.42 -6.79
CA THR A 199 0.30 -18.16 -6.67
C THR A 199 0.71 -17.00 -7.58
N GLU A 200 1.96 -16.54 -7.47
CA GLU A 200 2.49 -15.56 -8.42
C GLU A 200 2.38 -16.08 -9.86
N GLY A 201 1.91 -15.21 -10.77
CA GLY A 201 1.66 -15.58 -12.17
C GLY A 201 0.38 -16.38 -12.44
N ALA A 202 -0.41 -16.74 -11.41
CA ALA A 202 -1.67 -17.43 -11.60
C ALA A 202 -2.68 -16.57 -12.38
N THR A 203 -3.46 -17.22 -13.25
CA THR A 203 -4.61 -16.62 -13.94
C THR A 203 -5.90 -17.18 -13.33
N CYS A 204 -7.07 -16.64 -13.68
CA CYS A 204 -8.32 -17.24 -13.17
C CYS A 204 -8.62 -18.62 -13.76
N GLU A 205 -7.95 -19.02 -14.84
CA GLU A 205 -8.01 -20.40 -15.33
C GLU A 205 -7.27 -21.37 -14.40
N SER A 206 -6.36 -20.85 -13.58
CA SER A 206 -5.67 -21.63 -12.55
C SER A 206 -6.58 -21.97 -11.35
N ALA A 207 -7.78 -21.38 -11.27
CA ALA A 207 -8.75 -21.72 -10.23
C ALA A 207 -9.42 -23.07 -10.52
N PRO A 208 -9.64 -23.95 -9.53
CA PRO A 208 -10.21 -25.27 -9.75
C PRO A 208 -11.76 -25.25 -9.88
N ILE A 209 -12.35 -24.10 -10.24
CA ILE A 209 -13.76 -23.93 -10.58
C ILE A 209 -13.92 -23.00 -11.78
N ALA A 210 -15.06 -23.09 -12.48
CA ALA A 210 -15.35 -22.22 -13.61
C ALA A 210 -15.32 -20.74 -13.22
N PHE A 211 -14.71 -19.90 -14.05
CA PHE A 211 -14.52 -18.48 -13.76
C PHE A 211 -15.82 -17.72 -13.46
N ALA A 212 -16.90 -18.01 -14.21
CA ALA A 212 -18.21 -17.42 -13.95
C ALA A 212 -18.70 -17.71 -12.52
N LYS A 213 -18.43 -18.92 -12.02
CA LYS A 213 -18.76 -19.32 -10.65
C LYS A 213 -17.84 -18.65 -9.63
N LEU A 214 -16.55 -18.56 -9.92
CA LEU A 214 -15.57 -17.86 -9.09
C LEU A 214 -15.98 -16.39 -8.89
N ARG A 215 -16.40 -15.70 -9.95
CA ARG A 215 -16.91 -14.32 -9.85
C ARG A 215 -18.23 -14.20 -9.12
N GLN A 216 -19.14 -15.16 -9.28
CA GLN A 216 -20.39 -15.17 -8.52
C GLN A 216 -20.11 -15.26 -7.01
N LEU A 217 -19.12 -16.07 -6.62
CA LEU A 217 -18.71 -16.27 -5.24
C LEU A 217 -17.77 -15.18 -4.72
N ASN A 218 -17.22 -14.34 -5.59
CA ASN A 218 -16.30 -13.26 -5.25
C ASN A 218 -16.71 -12.01 -6.02
N SER A 219 -17.71 -11.30 -5.50
CA SER A 219 -18.41 -10.20 -6.18
C SER A 219 -17.53 -9.02 -6.62
N LYS A 220 -16.31 -8.92 -6.10
CA LYS A 220 -15.33 -7.89 -6.46
C LYS A 220 -14.27 -8.38 -7.46
N LEU A 221 -14.21 -9.68 -7.77
CA LEU A 221 -13.30 -10.20 -8.80
C LEU A 221 -13.76 -9.75 -10.19
N LYS A 222 -12.86 -9.09 -10.91
CA LYS A 222 -13.14 -8.59 -12.26
C LYS A 222 -13.13 -9.69 -13.30
N ASP A 223 -13.76 -9.38 -14.43
CA ASP A 223 -13.76 -10.20 -15.65
C ASP A 223 -12.40 -10.26 -16.36
N ASP A 224 -11.57 -9.22 -16.21
CA ASP A 224 -10.25 -9.08 -16.84
C ASP A 224 -9.06 -9.63 -16.01
N TYR A 225 -9.34 -10.24 -14.85
CA TYR A 225 -8.35 -10.82 -13.94
C TYR A 225 -7.36 -9.81 -13.31
N SER A 226 -7.50 -8.51 -13.59
CA SER A 226 -6.53 -7.50 -13.14
C SER A 226 -6.45 -7.34 -11.61
N ASN A 227 -7.39 -7.95 -10.90
CA ASN A 227 -7.42 -8.01 -9.45
C ASN A 227 -7.45 -9.43 -8.85
N LEU A 228 -6.95 -10.44 -9.59
CA LEU A 228 -6.57 -11.74 -9.02
C LEU A 228 -5.17 -11.65 -8.40
N TRP A 229 -5.07 -11.73 -7.08
CA TRP A 229 -3.83 -11.43 -6.37
C TRP A 229 -3.23 -12.68 -5.75
N ALA A 230 -1.92 -12.86 -5.94
CA ALA A 230 -1.19 -13.96 -5.35
C ALA A 230 -1.24 -13.91 -3.82
N GLY A 231 -1.48 -15.06 -3.19
CA GLY A 231 -1.57 -15.20 -1.73
C GLY A 231 -2.92 -14.77 -1.12
N TYR A 232 -3.90 -14.38 -1.92
CA TYR A 232 -5.25 -14.02 -1.46
C TYR A 232 -6.23 -15.18 -1.61
N GLN A 233 -7.21 -15.32 -0.72
CA GLN A 233 -8.22 -16.39 -0.81
C GLN A 233 -9.49 -15.95 -1.53
N TYR A 234 -9.86 -16.70 -2.55
CA TYR A 234 -11.09 -16.53 -3.33
C TYR A 234 -12.04 -17.69 -3.03
N CYS A 235 -13.28 -17.38 -2.71
CA CYS A 235 -14.29 -18.38 -2.41
C CYS A 235 -14.60 -19.28 -3.61
N MET A 236 -14.69 -20.57 -3.40
CA MET A 236 -14.99 -21.56 -4.44
C MET A 236 -16.21 -22.43 -4.15
N ALA A 237 -16.60 -22.53 -2.89
CA ALA A 237 -17.80 -23.25 -2.48
C ALA A 237 -18.39 -22.62 -1.22
N ILE A 238 -19.71 -22.67 -1.11
CA ILE A 238 -20.49 -22.41 0.10
C ILE A 238 -21.05 -23.76 0.51
#